data_AF-A0A2D6X2P9-F1
#
_entry.id   AF-A0A2D6X2P9-F1
#
_cell.length_a   1.000
_cell.length_b   1.000
_cell.length_c   1.000
_cell.angle_alpha   90.00
_cell.angle_beta   90.00
_cell.angle_gamma   90.00
#
_symmetry.space_group_name_H-M   'P 1'
#
loop_
_entity.id
_entity.type
_entity.pdbx_description
1 polymer ?
#
loop_
_entity_poly.entity_id
_entity_poly.type
_entity_poly.pdbx_seq_one_letter_code
_entity_poly.pdbx_strand_id
1 'polypeptide(L)'
;MNTIILARPYTVVTSTALYDLGIVWFDETTGKAFRYVEGDAALINDTIAAKEALSWMDDGWEVTNDYSNGVSAAGLAPAGVAISAITEGAFGWIQVSGQCDVLTDGGVSAGDALVLHSVDGEVDTMGDGEEEQVFAVALETDHETVEECGCMLRGLL
;
A
#
# COMPACT_ATOMS: atom_id res chain seq x y z
N MET A 1 -16.57 16.91 -9.80
CA MET A 1 -15.32 16.51 -9.12
C MET A 1 -14.40 17.72 -9.16
N ASN A 2 -13.92 18.19 -8.01
CA ASN A 2 -12.85 19.18 -8.00
C ASN A 2 -11.57 18.46 -8.40
N THR A 3 -10.97 18.84 -9.53
CA THR A 3 -9.67 18.32 -9.94
C THR A 3 -8.62 18.89 -8.99
N ILE A 4 -8.01 18.03 -8.18
CA ILE A 4 -6.86 18.39 -7.37
C ILE A 4 -5.68 18.61 -8.32
N ILE A 5 -5.07 19.78 -8.27
CA ILE A 5 -3.80 20.05 -8.92
C ILE A 5 -2.72 19.84 -7.87
N LEU A 6 -1.85 18.85 -8.08
CA LEU A 6 -0.76 18.58 -7.16
C LEU A 6 0.23 19.75 -7.17
N ALA A 7 0.55 20.29 -6.00
CA ALA A 7 1.56 21.33 -5.82
C ALA A 7 2.99 20.80 -5.96
N ARG A 8 3.17 19.48 -5.85
CA ARG A 8 4.44 18.73 -5.94
C ARG A 8 4.18 17.37 -6.60
N PRO A 9 5.20 16.70 -7.18
CA PRO A 9 5.06 15.31 -7.61
C PRO A 9 4.51 14.43 -6.49
N TYR A 10 3.66 13.46 -6.81
CA TYR A 10 3.03 12.56 -5.83
C TYR A 10 4.04 11.64 -5.11
N THR A 11 5.27 11.55 -5.60
CA THR A 11 6.38 10.82 -4.95
C THR A 11 7.12 11.65 -3.90
N VAL A 12 6.69 12.89 -3.64
CA VAL A 12 7.29 13.77 -2.63
C VAL A 12 6.66 13.50 -1.26
N VAL A 13 7.51 13.24 -0.27
CA VAL A 13 7.16 13.06 1.14
C VAL A 13 7.61 14.27 1.95
N THR A 14 6.81 14.68 2.92
CA THR A 14 7.06 15.88 3.74
C THR A 14 6.77 15.63 5.22
N SER A 15 7.43 16.38 6.11
CA SER A 15 7.17 16.34 7.57
C SER A 15 5.95 17.16 7.99
N THR A 16 5.22 17.71 7.03
CA THR A 16 3.99 18.50 7.23
C THR A 16 3.03 18.18 6.12
N ALA A 17 1.76 17.94 6.45
CA ALA A 17 0.74 17.65 5.45
C ALA A 17 0.63 18.77 4.40
N LEU A 18 0.75 18.42 3.11
CA LEU A 18 0.53 19.35 1.99
C LEU A 18 -0.92 19.39 1.52
N TYR A 19 -1.68 18.33 1.83
CA TYR A 19 -3.08 18.15 1.47
C TYR A 19 -3.82 17.58 2.67
N ASP A 20 -5.16 17.64 2.64
CA ASP A 20 -5.99 16.99 3.64
C ASP A 20 -5.76 15.47 3.59
N LEU A 21 -5.61 14.84 4.76
CA LEU A 21 -5.47 13.39 4.86
C LEU A 21 -6.70 12.67 4.31
N GLY A 22 -6.48 11.52 3.69
CA GLY A 22 -7.53 10.71 3.05
C GLY A 22 -7.97 11.21 1.68
N ILE A 23 -7.50 12.38 1.23
CA ILE A 23 -7.86 12.87 -0.10
C ILE A 23 -7.33 11.92 -1.17
N VAL A 24 -8.18 11.64 -2.16
CA VAL A 24 -7.85 10.76 -3.29
C VAL A 24 -7.60 11.60 -4.53
N TRP A 25 -6.48 11.34 -5.18
CA TRP A 25 -6.12 11.90 -6.49
C TRP A 25 -6.12 10.79 -7.54
N PHE A 26 -6.73 11.05 -8.69
CA PHE A 26 -6.76 10.15 -9.83
C PHE A 26 -5.87 10.69 -10.95
N ASP A 27 -4.92 9.88 -11.40
CA ASP A 27 -4.10 10.20 -12.56
C ASP A 27 -4.79 9.69 -13.83
N GLU A 28 -5.42 10.59 -14.57
CA GLU A 28 -6.12 10.27 -15.83
C GLU A 28 -5.19 9.70 -16.91
N THR A 29 -3.88 9.92 -16.81
CA THR A 29 -2.91 9.43 -17.80
C THR A 29 -2.61 7.95 -17.60
N THR A 30 -2.49 7.53 -16.34
CA THR A 30 -2.12 6.15 -15.98
C THR A 30 -3.31 5.30 -15.54
N GLY A 31 -4.45 5.93 -15.24
CA GLY A 31 -5.63 5.27 -14.70
C GLY A 31 -5.47 4.83 -13.24
N LYS A 32 -4.44 5.34 -12.55
CA LYS A 32 -4.13 5.01 -11.16
C LYS A 32 -4.80 5.97 -10.19
N ALA A 33 -5.10 5.50 -9.00
CA ALA A 33 -5.58 6.33 -7.90
C ALA A 33 -4.61 6.29 -6.73
N PHE A 34 -4.46 7.42 -6.07
CA PHE A 34 -3.56 7.60 -4.93
C PHE A 34 -4.30 8.26 -3.78
N ARG A 35 -3.99 7.85 -2.55
CA ARG A 35 -4.53 8.47 -1.32
C ARG A 35 -3.40 9.12 -0.53
N TYR A 36 -3.65 10.32 -0.01
CA TYR A 36 -2.70 11.03 0.85
C TYR A 36 -2.84 10.57 2.30
N VAL A 37 -1.74 10.18 2.93
CA VAL A 37 -1.70 9.49 4.23
C VAL A 37 -0.53 9.97 5.08
N GLU A 38 -0.55 9.60 6.36
CA GLU A 38 0.58 9.70 7.29
C GLU A 38 1.20 8.32 7.49
N GLY A 39 2.53 8.22 7.48
CA GLY A 39 3.24 6.96 7.72
C GLY A 39 3.50 6.73 9.20
N ASP A 40 3.10 5.56 9.69
CA ASP A 40 3.46 5.01 11.00
C ASP A 40 4.31 3.76 10.74
N ALA A 41 5.60 3.96 10.46
CA ALA A 41 6.47 2.90 10.00
C ALA A 41 6.82 1.91 11.13
N ALA A 42 7.10 0.65 10.78
CA ALA A 42 7.59 -0.34 11.73
C ALA A 42 8.82 0.16 12.50
N LEU A 43 8.81 -0.09 13.83
CA LEU A 43 9.81 0.34 14.82
C LEU A 43 11.28 0.01 14.51
N ILE A 44 11.53 -0.91 13.59
CA ILE A 44 12.89 -1.38 13.26
C ILE A 44 13.53 -0.52 12.16
N ASN A 45 12.73 0.02 11.24
CA ASN A 45 13.23 0.69 10.03
C ASN A 45 12.90 2.19 9.98
N ASP A 46 11.99 2.67 10.85
CA ASP A 46 11.46 4.05 10.90
C ASP A 46 11.01 4.60 9.54
N THR A 47 10.84 3.74 8.53
CA THR A 47 10.56 4.11 7.14
C THR A 47 9.89 2.95 6.43
N ILE A 48 8.72 3.24 5.88
CA ILE A 48 8.02 2.42 4.90
C ILE A 48 8.78 2.54 3.57
N ALA A 49 9.18 1.44 2.95
CA ALA A 49 9.85 1.43 1.65
C ALA A 49 8.85 1.44 0.49
N ALA A 50 9.31 1.84 -0.70
CA ALA A 50 8.48 1.71 -1.90
C ALA A 50 8.18 0.22 -2.20
N LYS A 51 7.00 -0.05 -2.76
CA LYS A 51 6.44 -1.38 -3.05
C LYS A 51 5.94 -2.18 -1.84
N GLU A 52 6.15 -1.69 -0.63
CA GLU A 52 5.56 -2.32 0.56
C GLU A 52 4.04 -2.17 0.54
N ALA A 53 3.35 -3.26 0.84
CA ALA A 53 1.92 -3.28 1.09
C ALA A 53 1.63 -2.80 2.51
N LEU A 54 0.56 -2.01 2.66
CA LEU A 54 0.27 -1.29 3.90
C LEU A 54 -1.10 -1.65 4.43
N SER A 55 -1.25 -1.64 5.75
CA SER A 55 -2.53 -1.68 6.46
C SER A 55 -2.87 -0.34 7.08
N TRP A 56 -4.17 -0.11 7.32
CA TRP A 56 -4.61 1.00 8.16
C TRP A 56 -4.19 0.76 9.61
N MET A 57 -3.59 1.78 10.23
CA MET A 57 -3.28 1.75 11.66
C MET A 57 -4.49 2.22 12.48
N ASP A 58 -5.20 3.24 11.97
CA ASP A 58 -6.36 3.84 12.63
C ASP A 58 -7.36 4.46 11.62
N ASP A 59 -8.40 5.12 12.13
CA ASP A 59 -9.38 5.89 11.34
C ASP A 59 -8.86 7.29 10.92
N GLY A 60 -7.63 7.64 11.30
CA GLY A 60 -6.95 8.92 11.08
C GLY A 60 -6.21 9.03 9.75
N TRP A 61 -6.30 8.00 8.89
CA TRP A 61 -5.52 7.84 7.66
C TRP A 61 -4.03 7.62 7.90
N GLU A 62 -3.67 7.07 9.05
CA GLU A 62 -2.34 6.56 9.34
C GLU A 62 -2.20 5.16 8.73
N VAL A 63 -1.07 4.91 8.07
CA VAL A 63 -0.77 3.62 7.44
C VAL A 63 0.54 3.06 7.96
N THR A 64 0.58 1.75 8.07
CA THR A 64 1.75 1.03 8.58
C THR A 64 2.09 -0.17 7.69
N ASN A 65 3.38 -0.48 7.62
CA ASN A 65 3.87 -1.76 7.11
C ASN A 65 4.06 -2.79 8.24
N ASP A 66 3.94 -2.40 9.51
CA ASP A 66 4.09 -3.26 10.68
C ASP A 66 2.85 -4.14 10.88
N TYR A 67 2.82 -5.25 10.16
CA TYR A 67 1.79 -6.28 10.32
C TYR A 67 2.06 -7.12 11.57
N SER A 68 3.33 -7.39 11.88
CA SER A 68 3.75 -8.41 12.84
C SER A 68 3.62 -8.02 14.32
N ASN A 69 3.59 -6.72 14.65
CA ASN A 69 3.73 -6.27 16.05
C ASN A 69 2.80 -5.13 16.49
N GLY A 70 1.99 -4.54 15.60
CA GLY A 70 1.31 -3.27 15.89
C GLY A 70 -0.20 -3.19 15.63
N VAL A 71 -0.75 -3.97 14.69
CA VAL A 71 -2.14 -3.77 14.28
C VAL A 71 -3.10 -4.27 15.37
N SER A 72 -3.73 -3.33 16.07
CA SER A 72 -4.84 -3.65 16.96
C SER A 72 -5.94 -4.35 16.15
N ALA A 73 -6.71 -5.23 16.78
CA ALA A 73 -7.71 -6.11 16.16
C ALA A 73 -8.85 -5.41 15.36
N ALA A 74 -8.77 -4.09 15.14
CA ALA A 74 -9.67 -3.26 14.33
C ALA A 74 -9.34 -3.24 12.83
N GLY A 75 -8.37 -4.01 12.37
CA GLY A 75 -8.46 -4.60 11.03
C GLY A 75 -7.16 -4.53 10.26
N LEU A 76 -6.70 -5.72 9.87
CA LEU A 76 -5.71 -6.00 8.82
C LEU A 76 -6.19 -5.52 7.43
N ALA A 77 -6.92 -4.41 7.40
CA ALA A 77 -7.56 -3.85 6.23
C ALA A 77 -6.48 -3.23 5.35
N PRO A 78 -6.30 -3.72 4.12
CA PRO A 78 -5.29 -3.19 3.22
C PRO A 78 -5.58 -1.73 2.89
N ALA A 79 -4.58 -0.87 3.08
CA ALA A 79 -4.64 0.55 2.79
C ALA A 79 -4.18 0.86 1.36
N GLY A 80 -3.26 0.07 0.82
CA GLY A 80 -2.67 0.25 -0.51
C GLY A 80 -1.19 -0.13 -0.53
N VAL A 81 -0.47 0.46 -1.47
CA VAL A 81 0.96 0.17 -1.71
C VAL A 81 1.77 1.46 -1.71
N ALA A 82 2.90 1.47 -1.02
CA ALA A 82 3.82 2.60 -1.00
C ALA A 82 4.47 2.82 -2.37
N ILE A 83 4.49 4.07 -2.85
CA ILE A 83 5.10 4.43 -4.15
C ILE A 83 6.46 5.13 -4.00
N SER A 84 6.80 5.48 -2.78
CA SER A 84 8.05 6.13 -2.37
C SER A 84 8.29 5.82 -0.90
N ALA A 85 9.52 6.00 -0.42
CA ALA A 85 9.81 5.83 0.99
C ALA A 85 9.09 6.89 1.85
N ILE A 86 8.38 6.48 2.89
CA ILE A 86 7.67 7.36 3.84
C ILE A 86 8.22 7.08 5.25
N THR A 87 8.94 8.05 5.82
CA THR A 87 9.44 7.98 7.20
C THR A 87 8.27 8.12 8.19
N GLU A 88 8.40 7.55 9.38
CA GLU A 88 7.43 7.70 10.47
C GLU A 88 7.09 9.19 10.75
N GLY A 89 5.80 9.49 10.92
CA GLY A 89 5.26 10.84 11.12
C GLY A 89 5.38 11.76 9.89
N ALA A 90 5.76 11.22 8.73
CA ALA A 90 5.79 11.95 7.47
C ALA A 90 4.56 11.66 6.60
N PHE A 91 4.29 12.57 5.68
CA PHE A 91 3.09 12.57 4.85
C PHE A 91 3.44 12.30 3.40
N GLY A 92 2.69 11.42 2.76
CA GLY A 92 2.96 10.97 1.40
C GLY A 92 1.71 10.42 0.70
N TRP A 93 1.88 10.05 -0.56
CA TRP A 93 0.84 9.36 -1.32
C TRP A 93 1.13 7.87 -1.37
N ILE A 94 0.07 7.06 -1.27
CA ILE A 94 0.11 5.62 -1.53
C ILE A 94 -0.78 5.30 -2.73
N GLN A 95 -0.46 4.26 -3.49
CA GLN A 95 -1.33 3.81 -4.58
C GLN A 95 -2.46 2.95 -3.99
N VAL A 96 -3.69 3.30 -4.32
CA VAL A 96 -4.90 2.60 -3.84
C VAL A 96 -5.69 1.95 -4.95
N SER A 97 -5.35 2.22 -6.22
CA SER A 97 -5.98 1.58 -7.38
C SER A 97 -5.06 1.57 -8.61
N GLY A 98 -5.25 0.58 -9.48
CA GLY A 98 -4.49 0.38 -10.71
C GLY A 98 -3.32 -0.58 -10.55
N GLN A 99 -2.53 -0.73 -11.62
CA GLN A 99 -1.38 -1.66 -11.66
C GLN A 99 -0.18 -1.13 -10.87
N CYS A 100 0.45 -1.96 -10.05
CA CYS A 100 1.71 -1.66 -9.33
C CYS A 100 2.54 -2.91 -9.15
N ASP A 101 3.75 -2.74 -8.62
CA ASP A 101 4.60 -3.83 -8.15
C ASP A 101 4.52 -3.89 -6.62
N VAL A 102 4.49 -5.09 -6.07
CA VAL A 102 4.47 -5.37 -4.63
C VAL A 102 5.59 -6.36 -4.27
N LEU A 103 6.03 -6.33 -3.02
CA LEU A 103 6.92 -7.33 -2.45
C LEU A 103 6.11 -8.58 -2.06
N THR A 104 6.61 -9.77 -2.39
CA THR A 104 5.95 -11.07 -2.16
C THR A 104 6.81 -11.97 -1.29
N ASP A 105 6.24 -12.98 -0.66
CA ASP A 105 6.95 -13.97 0.18
C ASP A 105 7.59 -15.14 -0.61
N GLY A 106 7.34 -15.21 -1.92
CA GLY A 106 7.80 -16.30 -2.78
C GLY A 106 6.78 -17.44 -2.83
N GLY A 107 6.00 -17.50 -3.91
CA GLY A 107 4.90 -18.45 -4.06
C GLY A 107 3.71 -17.92 -4.84
N VAL A 108 3.74 -16.66 -5.27
CA VAL A 108 2.64 -16.00 -5.97
C VAL A 108 2.65 -16.36 -7.45
N SER A 109 1.55 -16.91 -7.94
CA SER A 109 1.33 -17.18 -9.37
C SER A 109 0.41 -16.14 -10.02
N ALA A 110 0.58 -15.95 -11.33
CA ALA A 110 -0.30 -15.09 -12.11
C ALA A 110 -1.78 -15.49 -11.94
N GLY A 111 -2.62 -14.53 -11.55
CA GLY A 111 -4.05 -14.73 -11.29
C GLY A 111 -4.41 -14.98 -9.82
N ASP A 112 -3.44 -15.17 -8.94
CA ASP A 112 -3.70 -15.35 -7.52
C ASP A 112 -4.27 -14.09 -6.88
N ALA A 113 -5.22 -14.28 -5.97
CA ALA A 113 -5.70 -13.22 -5.11
C ALA A 113 -4.66 -12.92 -4.03
N LEU A 114 -4.41 -11.64 -3.75
CA LEU A 114 -3.37 -11.22 -2.83
C LEU A 114 -3.96 -10.59 -1.57
N VAL A 115 -3.39 -10.98 -0.44
CA VAL A 115 -3.67 -10.48 0.91
C VAL A 115 -2.36 -9.97 1.54
N LEU A 116 -2.45 -9.24 2.65
CA LEU A 116 -1.26 -8.82 3.39
C LEU A 116 -0.58 -10.04 4.01
N HIS A 117 0.74 -10.11 3.91
CA HIS A 117 1.52 -11.19 4.49
C HIS A 117 1.80 -10.92 5.99
N SER A 118 2.16 -11.98 6.70
CA SER A 118 2.57 -11.90 8.11
C SER A 118 3.91 -11.21 8.33
N VAL A 119 4.73 -11.10 7.27
CA VAL A 119 5.97 -10.32 7.25
C VAL A 119 5.67 -8.90 6.79
N ASP A 120 6.26 -7.94 7.49
CA ASP A 120 6.02 -6.52 7.31
C ASP A 120 6.27 -6.06 5.86
N GLY A 121 5.28 -5.40 5.26
CA GLY A 121 5.37 -4.84 3.91
C GLY A 121 5.20 -5.83 2.75
N GLU A 122 5.06 -7.13 3.02
CA GLU A 122 4.90 -8.16 1.99
C GLU A 122 3.43 -8.52 1.72
N VAL A 123 3.20 -9.22 0.61
CA VAL A 123 1.93 -9.84 0.26
C VAL A 123 2.10 -11.34 0.06
N ASP A 124 1.01 -12.08 0.28
CA ASP A 124 0.93 -13.53 0.04
C ASP A 124 -0.36 -13.83 -0.76
N THR A 125 -0.38 -15.02 -1.34
CA THR A 125 -1.57 -15.67 -1.87
C THR A 125 -2.64 -15.84 -0.80
N MET A 126 -3.90 -15.61 -1.19
CA MET A 126 -5.05 -15.78 -0.31
C MET A 126 -5.26 -17.25 0.11
N GLY A 127 -5.35 -17.48 1.42
CA GLY A 127 -5.81 -18.73 2.01
C GLY A 127 -7.34 -18.83 2.12
N ASP A 128 -7.83 -20.04 2.45
CA ASP A 128 -9.25 -20.28 2.69
C ASP A 128 -9.75 -19.47 3.91
N GLY A 129 -10.78 -18.64 3.74
CA GLY A 129 -11.35 -17.78 4.78
C GLY A 129 -10.75 -16.37 4.88
N GLU A 130 -9.94 -15.95 3.90
CA GLU A 130 -9.35 -14.61 3.82
C GLU A 130 -9.93 -13.77 2.66
N GLU A 131 -11.05 -14.20 2.07
CA GLU A 131 -11.64 -13.55 0.89
C GLU A 131 -11.99 -12.07 1.12
N GLU A 132 -12.32 -11.68 2.35
CA GLU A 132 -12.61 -10.30 2.73
C GLU A 132 -11.36 -9.41 2.82
N GLN A 133 -10.17 -10.01 2.86
CA GLN A 133 -8.89 -9.31 2.95
C GLN A 133 -8.23 -9.10 1.59
N VAL A 134 -8.79 -9.70 0.52
CA VAL A 134 -8.23 -9.62 -0.83
C VAL A 134 -8.28 -8.19 -1.36
N PHE A 135 -7.10 -7.60 -1.61
CA PHE A 135 -6.99 -6.24 -2.12
C PHE A 135 -6.33 -6.14 -3.49
N ALA A 136 -5.70 -7.19 -3.98
CA ALA A 136 -5.08 -7.20 -5.29
C ALA A 136 -5.19 -8.56 -5.98
N VAL A 137 -4.86 -8.59 -7.26
CA VAL A 137 -4.70 -9.84 -8.04
C VAL A 137 -3.33 -9.78 -8.73
N ALA A 138 -2.56 -10.86 -8.62
CA ALA A 138 -1.28 -11.01 -9.30
C ALA A 138 -1.48 -11.01 -10.82
N LEU A 139 -0.70 -10.20 -11.54
CA LEU A 139 -0.71 -10.14 -13.02
C LEU A 139 0.35 -11.06 -13.63
N GLU A 140 1.36 -11.41 -12.85
CA GLU A 140 2.47 -12.28 -13.23
C GLU A 140 2.84 -13.18 -12.05
N THR A 141 3.68 -14.19 -12.30
CA THR A 141 4.28 -14.99 -11.23
C THR A 141 5.45 -14.22 -10.65
N ASP A 142 5.66 -14.30 -9.34
CA ASP A 142 6.79 -13.66 -8.69
C ASP A 142 8.13 -14.20 -9.22
N HIS A 143 9.15 -13.34 -9.19
CA HIS A 143 10.47 -13.69 -9.67
C HIS A 143 11.34 -14.14 -8.48
N GLU A 144 11.82 -15.39 -8.52
CA GLU A 144 12.67 -16.03 -7.49
C GLU A 144 13.92 -15.22 -7.07
N THR A 145 14.31 -14.19 -7.83
CA THR A 145 15.51 -13.37 -7.58
C THR A 145 15.24 -12.03 -6.91
N VAL A 146 14.00 -11.56 -6.88
CA VAL A 146 13.64 -10.24 -6.33
C VAL A 146 12.39 -10.22 -5.47
N GLU A 147 11.67 -11.35 -5.31
CA GLU A 147 10.49 -11.43 -4.43
C GLU A 147 9.51 -10.27 -4.69
N GLU A 148 9.30 -10.00 -5.98
CA GLU A 148 8.46 -8.91 -6.49
C GLU A 148 7.50 -9.47 -7.53
N CYS A 149 6.27 -8.94 -7.53
CA CYS A 149 5.22 -9.28 -8.47
C CYS A 149 4.45 -8.03 -8.92
N GLY A 150 4.23 -7.89 -10.23
CA GLY A 150 3.23 -6.98 -10.76
C GLY A 150 1.81 -7.44 -10.40
N CYS A 151 0.98 -6.53 -9.89
CA CYS A 151 -0.40 -6.81 -9.47
C CYS A 151 -1.37 -5.71 -9.90
N MET A 152 -2.66 -6.00 -9.80
CA MET A 152 -3.76 -5.05 -10.01
C MET A 152 -4.50 -4.84 -8.68
N LEU A 153 -4.44 -3.63 -8.13
CA LEU A 153 -5.20 -3.26 -6.93
C LEU A 153 -6.71 -3.23 -7.22
N ARG A 154 -7.50 -3.85 -6.35
CA ARG A 154 -8.95 -3.96 -6.46
C ARG A 154 -9.62 -2.83 -5.68
N GLY A 155 -10.20 -1.89 -6.43
CA GLY A 155 -11.04 -0.84 -5.86
C GLY A 155 -10.27 0.40 -5.44
N LEU A 156 -10.97 1.31 -4.76
CA LEU A 156 -10.37 2.40 -4.00
C LEU A 156 -10.29 1.89 -2.56
N LEU A 157 -9.16 1.26 -2.22
CA LEU A 157 -8.81 0.86 -0.85
C LEU A 157 -8.82 2.10 0.05
#